data_AF-A0A2V9KUG0-F1
#
_entry.id   AF-A0A2V9KUG0-F1
#
_cell.length_a   1.000
_cell.length_b   1.000
_cell.length_c   1.000
_cell.angle_alpha   90.00
_cell.angle_beta   90.00
_cell.angle_gamma   90.00
#
_symmetry.space_group_name_H-M   'P 1'
#
loop_
_entity.id
_entity.type
_entity.pdbx_description
1 polymer ?
#
loop_
_entity_poly.entity_id
_entity_poly.type
_entity_poly.pdbx_seq_one_letter_code
_entity_poly.pdbx_strand_id
1 'polypeptide(L)'
;MALAAADKGRSAHGTVVVAEEQTAGRGRFGRTWYSEKSSGIYSSVIMRPPLSPASAPALTLMAGVAAHAAISSTTGLSVDIRWPNDLLINGKKVCGILTEMNAELDRLHSVVLGIGINVNHREMPPELGAIATSLRIETGKVYARAQVLVSLLPRSSSGGPPDQPTPRGSGFACLRIRASSWPRRWASSQAGPSRSAGTTAAKSPWLRAK
;
A
#
# COMPACT_ATOMS: atom_id res chain seq x y z
N MET A 1 -15.51 -0.16 8.58
CA MET A 1 -15.26 0.48 9.90
C MET A 1 -14.43 1.75 9.78
N ALA A 2 -13.21 1.70 9.21
CA ALA A 2 -12.32 2.89 9.13
C ALA A 2 -12.88 4.04 8.26
N LEU A 3 -13.50 3.74 7.10
CA LEU A 3 -14.20 4.77 6.31
C LEU A 3 -15.29 5.49 7.09
N ALA A 4 -16.17 4.76 7.78
CA ALA A 4 -17.21 5.37 8.62
C ALA A 4 -16.64 6.25 9.74
N ALA A 5 -15.43 5.93 10.24
CA ALA A 5 -14.72 6.73 11.23
C ALA A 5 -14.03 7.97 10.62
N ALA A 6 -13.64 7.91 9.34
CA ALA A 6 -13.05 9.02 8.59
C ALA A 6 -14.12 10.05 8.15
N ASP A 7 -15.28 9.57 7.70
CA ASP A 7 -16.34 10.32 7.01
C ASP A 7 -17.05 11.38 7.88
N LYS A 8 -16.88 11.32 9.20
CA LYS A 8 -17.57 12.22 10.14
C LYS A 8 -16.63 13.19 10.87
N GLY A 9 -15.38 13.33 10.42
CA GLY A 9 -14.38 14.15 11.11
C GLY A 9 -14.05 13.67 12.54
N ARG A 10 -14.54 12.50 12.95
CA ARG A 10 -14.47 11.99 14.33
C ARG A 10 -13.08 11.51 14.73
N SER A 11 -12.24 11.17 13.76
CA SER A 11 -10.90 10.63 13.99
C SER A 11 -9.87 11.61 13.49
N ALA A 12 -8.76 11.81 14.20
CA ALA A 12 -7.70 12.73 13.81
C ALA A 12 -6.90 12.22 12.59
N HIS A 13 -6.09 13.09 12.00
CA HIS A 13 -5.04 12.65 11.07
C HIS A 13 -4.06 11.71 11.79
N GLY A 14 -3.67 10.61 11.12
CA GLY A 14 -2.73 9.63 11.67
C GLY A 14 -3.39 8.59 12.56
N THR A 15 -4.71 8.61 12.76
CA THR A 15 -5.41 7.55 13.50
C THR A 15 -5.22 6.20 12.81
N VAL A 16 -4.70 5.23 13.57
CA VAL A 16 -4.56 3.84 13.14
C VAL A 16 -5.69 3.03 13.76
N VAL A 17 -6.44 2.35 12.92
CA VAL A 17 -7.50 1.42 13.31
C VAL A 17 -6.99 0.02 13.03
N VAL A 18 -7.01 -0.86 14.02
CA VAL A 18 -6.58 -2.26 13.90
C VAL A 18 -7.76 -3.16 14.23
N ALA A 19 -7.90 -4.26 13.48
CA ALA A 19 -8.88 -5.30 13.75
C ALA A 19 -8.19 -6.64 13.91
N GLU A 20 -8.72 -7.47 14.80
CA GLU A 20 -8.27 -8.87 14.95
C GLU A 20 -8.77 -9.75 13.80
N GLU A 21 -9.88 -9.38 13.18
CA GLU A 21 -10.54 -10.08 12.08
C GLU A 21 -11.36 -9.06 11.26
N GLN A 22 -11.55 -9.33 9.96
CA GLN A 22 -12.52 -8.60 9.14
C GLN A 22 -13.51 -9.58 8.53
N THR A 23 -14.77 -9.49 8.96
CA THR A 23 -15.87 -10.33 8.43
C THR A 23 -16.27 -9.95 7.00
N ALA A 24 -15.96 -8.73 6.58
CA ALA A 24 -16.19 -8.21 5.23
C ALA A 24 -14.94 -7.44 4.74
N GLY A 25 -13.77 -8.09 4.86
CA GLY A 25 -12.50 -7.53 4.38
C GLY A 25 -12.57 -7.26 2.88
N ARG A 26 -12.09 -6.09 2.44
CA ARG A 26 -12.15 -5.67 1.03
C ARG A 26 -10.77 -5.55 0.41
N GLY A 27 -10.68 -5.97 -0.84
CA GLY A 27 -9.61 -5.67 -1.77
C GLY A 27 -10.11 -4.81 -2.92
N ARG A 28 -9.24 -4.57 -3.90
CA ARG A 28 -9.57 -3.83 -5.12
C ARG A 28 -10.52 -4.64 -6.01
N PHE A 29 -11.28 -3.94 -6.84
CA PHE A 29 -12.18 -4.54 -7.84
C PHE A 29 -13.22 -5.50 -7.22
N GLY A 30 -13.71 -5.19 -6.02
CA GLY A 30 -14.74 -5.97 -5.34
C GLY A 30 -14.28 -7.32 -4.77
N ARG A 31 -12.98 -7.63 -4.82
CA ARG A 31 -12.45 -8.87 -4.23
C ARG A 31 -12.47 -8.81 -2.71
N THR A 32 -12.64 -9.95 -2.07
CA THR A 32 -12.58 -10.07 -0.60
C THR A 32 -11.13 -10.23 -0.13
N TRP A 33 -10.80 -9.63 1.01
CA TRP A 33 -9.54 -9.87 1.72
C TRP A 33 -9.77 -10.90 2.84
N TYR A 34 -9.18 -12.09 2.71
CA TYR A 34 -9.29 -13.12 3.73
C TYR A 34 -8.54 -12.70 5.00
N SER A 35 -9.27 -12.66 6.12
CA SER A 35 -8.80 -12.05 7.36
C SER A 35 -8.95 -13.01 8.55
N GLU A 36 -8.23 -14.13 8.55
CA GLU A 36 -8.22 -15.08 9.67
C GLU A 36 -7.92 -14.38 11.01
N LYS A 37 -8.78 -14.66 12.00
CA LYS A 37 -8.74 -14.05 13.32
C LYS A 37 -7.39 -14.22 14.00
N SER A 38 -6.82 -13.13 14.49
CA SER A 38 -5.55 -13.09 15.22
C SER A 38 -4.30 -13.58 14.45
N SER A 39 -4.43 -13.97 13.18
CA SER A 39 -3.30 -14.44 12.35
C SER A 39 -2.61 -13.32 11.59
N GLY A 40 -3.37 -12.35 11.07
CA GLY A 40 -2.84 -11.25 10.26
C GLY A 40 -2.82 -9.91 10.98
N ILE A 41 -2.30 -8.91 10.28
CA ILE A 41 -2.46 -7.50 10.60
C ILE A 41 -3.49 -6.94 9.63
N TYR A 42 -4.61 -6.48 10.15
CA TYR A 42 -5.67 -5.84 9.38
C TYR A 42 -5.83 -4.42 9.92
N SER A 43 -5.21 -3.47 9.22
CA SER A 43 -5.12 -2.10 9.72
C SER A 43 -5.60 -1.09 8.69
N SER A 44 -5.98 0.09 9.17
CA SER A 44 -6.29 1.23 8.33
C SER A 44 -5.73 2.50 8.95
N VAL A 45 -5.09 3.34 8.14
CA VAL A 45 -4.59 4.65 8.57
C VAL A 45 -5.45 5.74 7.96
N ILE A 46 -5.99 6.62 8.80
CA ILE A 46 -6.81 7.75 8.37
C ILE A 46 -5.89 8.96 8.16
N MET A 47 -5.83 9.45 6.93
CA MET A 47 -5.02 10.59 6.52
C MET A 47 -5.89 11.74 6.02
N ARG A 48 -5.44 12.98 6.23
CA ARG A 48 -6.07 14.20 5.72
C ARG A 48 -5.00 15.12 5.12
N PRO A 49 -4.27 14.63 4.09
CA PRO A 49 -3.16 15.39 3.56
C PRO A 49 -3.68 16.55 2.70
N PRO A 50 -2.98 17.70 2.67
CA PRO A 50 -3.31 18.82 1.80
C PRO A 50 -2.86 18.51 0.35
N LEU A 51 -3.39 17.44 -0.23
CA LEU A 51 -3.06 16.94 -1.57
C LEU A 51 -4.29 16.97 -2.47
N SER A 52 -4.07 17.15 -3.77
CA SER A 52 -5.13 16.96 -4.76
C SER A 52 -5.50 15.47 -4.89
N PRO A 53 -6.73 15.13 -5.30
CA PRO A 53 -7.11 13.74 -5.59
C PRO A 53 -6.17 13.04 -6.57
N ALA A 54 -5.63 13.76 -7.55
CA ALA A 54 -4.67 13.24 -8.52
C ALA A 54 -3.35 12.77 -7.90
N SER A 55 -2.99 13.29 -6.72
CA SER A 55 -1.75 12.94 -6.01
C SER A 55 -1.90 11.75 -5.06
N ALA A 56 -3.13 11.32 -4.77
CA ALA A 56 -3.39 10.23 -3.83
C ALA A 56 -2.76 8.87 -4.18
N PRO A 57 -2.56 8.49 -5.46
CA PRO A 57 -1.83 7.26 -5.79
C PRO A 57 -0.42 7.18 -5.18
N ALA A 58 0.23 8.32 -4.92
CA ALA A 58 1.53 8.36 -4.25
C ALA A 58 1.48 7.81 -2.82
N LEU A 59 0.33 7.95 -2.13
CA LEU A 59 0.14 7.39 -0.78
C LEU A 59 0.18 5.86 -0.80
N THR A 60 -0.42 5.24 -1.81
CA THR A 60 -0.35 3.79 -2.03
C THR A 60 1.09 3.34 -2.25
N LEU A 61 1.84 4.08 -3.07
CA LEU A 61 3.24 3.73 -3.36
C LEU A 61 4.11 3.82 -2.11
N MET A 62 3.95 4.90 -1.32
CA MET A 62 4.65 5.07 -0.05
C MET A 62 4.30 3.98 0.95
N ALA A 63 3.03 3.58 1.02
CA ALA A 63 2.59 2.46 1.84
C ALA A 63 3.25 1.14 1.42
N GLY A 64 3.41 0.92 0.11
CA GLY A 64 4.10 -0.26 -0.43
C GLY A 64 5.56 -0.33 0.02
N VAL A 65 6.27 0.80 -0.06
CA VAL A 65 7.65 0.92 0.41
C VAL A 65 7.75 0.73 1.93
N ALA A 66 6.83 1.31 2.70
CA ALA A 66 6.80 1.17 4.15
C ALA A 66 6.55 -0.29 4.57
N ALA A 67 5.58 -0.96 3.95
CA ALA A 67 5.28 -2.37 4.21
C ALA A 67 6.45 -3.28 3.83
N HIS A 68 7.12 -2.99 2.71
CA HIS A 68 8.31 -3.72 2.29
C HIS A 68 9.41 -3.59 3.35
N ALA A 69 9.74 -2.36 3.75
CA ALA A 69 10.76 -2.12 4.78
C ALA A 69 10.41 -2.78 6.12
N ALA A 70 9.15 -2.71 6.54
CA ALA A 70 8.68 -3.33 7.77
C ALA A 70 8.83 -4.85 7.75
N ILE A 71 8.39 -5.52 6.67
CA ILE A 71 8.49 -6.97 6.56
C ILE A 71 9.96 -7.40 6.46
N SER A 72 10.76 -6.78 5.57
CA SER A 72 12.16 -7.16 5.39
C SER A 72 12.99 -6.94 6.65
N SER A 73 12.79 -5.83 7.37
CA SER A 73 13.55 -5.56 8.60
C SER A 73 13.17 -6.47 9.78
N THR A 74 11.91 -6.91 9.86
CA THR A 74 11.44 -7.78 10.96
C THR A 74 11.67 -9.26 10.71
N THR A 75 11.74 -9.68 9.44
CA THR A 75 11.82 -11.10 9.07
C THR A 75 13.12 -11.51 8.40
N GLY A 76 13.83 -10.58 7.77
CA GLY A 76 14.96 -10.87 6.89
C GLY A 76 14.57 -11.42 5.51
N LEU A 77 13.27 -11.51 5.20
CA LEU A 77 12.79 -12.03 3.91
C LEU A 77 13.04 -11.03 2.77
N SER A 78 13.33 -11.59 1.59
CA SER A 78 13.27 -10.85 0.33
C SER A 78 11.80 -10.70 -0.08
N VAL A 79 11.35 -9.45 -0.20
CA VAL A 79 9.96 -9.12 -0.51
C VAL A 79 9.91 -8.32 -1.80
N ASP A 80 9.12 -8.77 -2.75
CA ASP A 80 8.89 -8.04 -3.99
C ASP A 80 7.67 -7.13 -3.86
N ILE A 81 7.67 -6.00 -4.57
CA ILE A 81 6.50 -5.14 -4.72
C ILE A 81 5.93 -5.35 -6.14
N ARG A 82 4.77 -5.98 -6.25
CA ARG A 82 3.95 -5.93 -7.47
C ARG A 82 3.13 -4.65 -7.43
N TRP A 83 3.72 -3.64 -8.04
CA TRP A 83 3.11 -2.33 -8.12
C TRP A 83 1.69 -2.39 -8.72
N PRO A 84 0.76 -1.57 -8.21
CA PRO A 84 0.98 -0.54 -7.18
C PRO A 84 0.73 -0.98 -5.73
N ASN A 85 0.17 -2.16 -5.47
CA ASN A 85 -0.58 -2.41 -4.21
C ASN A 85 -0.23 -3.70 -3.48
N ASP A 86 0.54 -4.60 -4.09
CA ASP A 86 0.73 -5.94 -3.55
C ASP A 86 2.20 -6.18 -3.25
N LEU A 87 2.47 -6.85 -2.12
CA LEU A 87 3.79 -7.36 -1.81
C LEU A 87 3.77 -8.88 -1.86
N LEU A 88 4.87 -9.47 -2.33
CA LEU A 88 4.99 -10.89 -2.59
C LEU A 88 6.27 -11.44 -1.99
N ILE A 89 6.21 -12.70 -1.58
CA ILE A 89 7.36 -13.53 -1.25
C ILE A 89 7.24 -14.76 -2.13
N ASN A 90 8.31 -15.12 -2.84
CA ASN A 90 8.31 -16.27 -3.76
C ASN A 90 7.14 -16.26 -4.77
N GLY A 91 6.78 -15.08 -5.28
CA GLY A 91 5.67 -14.91 -6.22
C GLY A 91 4.27 -15.03 -5.61
N LYS A 92 4.13 -15.26 -4.31
CA LYS A 92 2.84 -15.34 -3.59
C LYS A 92 2.59 -14.09 -2.75
N LYS A 93 1.35 -13.61 -2.76
CA LYS A 93 0.96 -12.39 -2.06
C LYS A 93 1.02 -12.55 -0.53
N VAL A 94 1.74 -11.65 0.14
CA VAL A 94 1.83 -11.59 1.61
C VAL A 94 1.17 -10.34 2.18
N CYS A 95 1.14 -9.24 1.41
CA CYS A 95 0.53 -7.99 1.85
C CYS A 95 -0.26 -7.34 0.71
N GLY A 96 -1.39 -6.73 1.06
CA GLY A 96 -2.23 -5.96 0.17
C GLY A 96 -2.51 -4.57 0.74
N ILE A 97 -2.46 -3.57 -0.13
CA ILE A 97 -2.74 -2.18 0.19
C ILE A 97 -3.99 -1.74 -0.58
N LEU A 98 -4.88 -1.04 0.12
CA LEU A 98 -6.09 -0.47 -0.44
C LEU A 98 -6.17 1.00 -0.03
N THR A 99 -6.22 1.89 -1.00
CA THR A 99 -6.41 3.32 -0.76
C THR A 99 -7.82 3.70 -1.16
N GLU A 100 -8.63 4.09 -0.18
CA GLU A 100 -9.98 4.62 -0.37
C GLU A 100 -9.96 6.11 -0.06
N MET A 101 -10.65 6.92 -0.85
CA MET A 101 -10.65 8.38 -0.74
C MET A 101 -12.06 8.90 -0.56
N ASN A 102 -12.21 9.90 0.31
CA ASN A 102 -13.35 10.81 0.27
C ASN A 102 -12.82 12.16 -0.22
N ALA A 103 -13.30 12.60 -1.39
CA ALA A 103 -12.85 13.81 -2.06
C ALA A 103 -14.00 14.47 -2.82
N GLU A 104 -13.93 15.80 -2.92
CA GLU A 104 -14.64 16.62 -3.90
C GLU A 104 -13.72 16.94 -5.08
N LEU A 105 -14.25 17.57 -6.15
CA LEU A 105 -13.52 17.84 -7.41
C LEU A 105 -12.12 18.43 -7.20
N ASP A 106 -11.98 19.39 -6.28
CA ASP A 106 -10.72 20.11 -6.06
C ASP A 106 -10.06 19.82 -4.70
N ARG A 107 -10.72 19.04 -3.83
CA ARG A 107 -10.26 18.84 -2.45
C ARG A 107 -10.39 17.40 -1.97
N LEU A 108 -9.28 16.87 -1.49
CA LEU A 108 -9.22 15.60 -0.77
C LEU A 108 -9.59 15.83 0.71
N HIS A 109 -10.74 15.31 1.16
CA HIS A 109 -11.17 15.44 2.56
C HIS A 109 -10.47 14.45 3.47
N SER A 110 -10.42 13.19 3.03
CA SER A 110 -9.69 12.15 3.75
C SER A 110 -9.27 11.01 2.83
N VAL A 111 -8.24 10.29 3.26
CA VAL A 111 -7.79 9.05 2.66
C VAL A 111 -7.74 7.99 3.76
N VAL A 112 -8.30 6.83 3.46
CA VAL A 112 -8.19 5.65 4.30
C VAL A 112 -7.26 4.67 3.58
N LEU A 113 -6.10 4.45 4.17
CA LEU A 113 -5.11 3.51 3.69
C LEU A 113 -5.24 2.20 4.46
N GLY A 114 -5.93 1.23 3.87
CA GLY A 114 -6.03 -0.14 4.37
C GLY A 114 -4.77 -0.94 4.05
N ILE A 115 -4.22 -1.60 5.07
CA ILE A 115 -3.03 -2.45 4.95
C ILE A 115 -3.33 -3.78 5.61
N GLY A 116 -3.36 -4.83 4.79
CA GLY A 116 -3.52 -6.21 5.21
C GLY A 116 -2.22 -6.98 5.03
N ILE A 117 -1.70 -7.59 6.11
CA ILE A 117 -0.48 -8.42 6.08
C ILE A 117 -0.80 -9.81 6.64
N ASN A 118 -0.44 -10.84 5.89
CA ASN A 118 -0.52 -12.22 6.34
C ASN A 118 0.70 -12.55 7.19
N VAL A 119 0.53 -12.68 8.50
CA VAL A 119 1.66 -12.81 9.44
C VAL A 119 1.81 -14.25 9.94
N ASN A 120 0.88 -14.74 10.76
CA ASN A 120 0.98 -16.01 11.48
C ASN A 120 0.03 -17.10 11.00
N HIS A 121 -0.62 -16.91 9.83
CA HIS A 121 -1.43 -17.95 9.18
C HIS A 121 -0.61 -19.22 9.05
N ARG A 122 -1.18 -20.35 9.50
CA ARG A 122 -0.53 -21.67 9.42
C ARG A 122 -0.64 -22.28 8.03
N GLU A 123 -1.78 -22.01 7.40
CA GLU A 123 -2.12 -22.41 6.05
C GLU A 123 -3.00 -21.31 5.45
N MET A 124 -3.03 -21.25 4.12
CA MET A 124 -3.99 -20.41 3.40
C MET A 124 -5.18 -21.28 2.99
N PRO A 125 -6.40 -20.72 2.86
CA PRO A 125 -7.52 -21.43 2.26
C PRO A 125 -7.14 -22.06 0.91
N PRO A 126 -7.69 -23.24 0.56
CA PRO A 126 -7.32 -23.96 -0.66
C PRO A 126 -7.35 -23.10 -1.93
N GLU A 127 -8.34 -22.22 -2.05
CA GLU A 127 -8.51 -21.30 -3.18
C GLU A 127 -7.46 -20.18 -3.25
N LEU A 128 -6.75 -19.91 -2.14
CA LEU A 128 -5.69 -18.91 -2.05
C LEU A 128 -4.27 -19.50 -1.97
N GLY A 129 -4.11 -20.79 -1.67
CA GLY A 129 -2.79 -21.40 -1.41
C GLY A 129 -1.77 -21.32 -2.56
N ALA A 130 -2.26 -21.19 -3.80
CA ALA A 130 -1.40 -21.00 -4.98
C ALA A 130 -0.90 -19.55 -5.12
N ILE A 131 -1.65 -18.56 -4.61
CA ILE A 131 -1.45 -17.14 -4.90
C ILE A 131 -1.12 -16.28 -3.67
N ALA A 132 -1.23 -16.82 -2.46
CA ALA A 132 -1.01 -16.12 -1.21
C ALA A 132 -0.15 -16.95 -0.25
N THR A 133 0.55 -16.24 0.64
CA THR A 133 1.39 -16.83 1.69
C THR A 133 1.35 -15.97 2.96
N SER A 134 2.05 -16.39 4.01
CA SER A 134 2.23 -15.65 5.26
C SER A 134 3.70 -15.66 5.70
N LEU A 135 4.08 -14.70 6.56
CA LEU A 135 5.44 -14.67 7.10
C LEU A 135 5.81 -15.98 7.81
N ARG A 136 4.86 -16.59 8.52
CA ARG A 136 5.04 -17.88 9.18
C ARG A 136 5.20 -19.03 8.20
N ILE A 137 4.41 -19.07 7.12
CA ILE A 137 4.53 -20.13 6.10
C ILE A 137 5.92 -20.09 5.46
N GLU A 138 6.42 -18.90 5.14
CA GLU A 138 7.71 -18.73 4.46
C GLU A 138 8.93 -18.98 5.37
N THR A 139 8.77 -18.90 6.70
CA THR A 139 9.91 -18.93 7.64
C THR A 139 9.84 -20.04 8.69
N GLY A 140 8.67 -20.64 8.89
CA GLY A 140 8.38 -21.53 10.01
C GLY A 140 8.30 -20.84 11.38
N LYS A 141 8.44 -19.50 11.47
CA LYS A 141 8.52 -18.74 12.72
C LYS A 141 7.23 -17.98 13.02
N VAL A 142 6.95 -17.76 14.30
CA VAL A 142 5.85 -16.90 14.76
C VAL A 142 6.39 -15.50 14.99
N TYR A 143 5.68 -14.49 14.48
CA TYR A 143 6.05 -13.09 14.61
C TYR A 143 5.10 -12.33 15.54
N ALA A 144 5.65 -11.43 16.35
CA ALA A 144 4.84 -10.49 17.11
C ALA A 144 4.19 -9.47 16.15
N ARG A 145 2.88 -9.60 15.90
CA ARG A 145 2.11 -8.72 14.99
C ARG A 145 2.28 -7.23 15.32
N ALA A 146 2.33 -6.90 16.61
CA ALA A 146 2.55 -5.54 17.07
C ALA A 146 3.92 -4.97 16.61
N GLN A 147 4.99 -5.78 16.60
CA GLN A 147 6.31 -5.32 16.15
C GLN A 147 6.33 -5.06 14.64
N VAL A 148 5.69 -5.93 13.86
CA VAL A 148 5.55 -5.73 12.40
C VAL A 148 4.71 -4.48 12.11
N LEU A 149 3.60 -4.28 12.84
CA LEU A 149 2.76 -3.08 12.70
C LEU A 149 3.50 -1.80 13.10
N VAL A 150 4.24 -1.80 14.21
CA VAL A 150 5.03 -0.63 14.62
C VAL A 150 6.11 -0.31 13.59
N SER A 151 6.72 -1.32 12.98
CA SER A 151 7.74 -1.14 11.93
C SER A 151 7.18 -0.54 10.64
N LEU A 152 5.87 -0.68 10.41
CA LEU A 152 5.15 -0.07 9.28
C LEU A 152 4.90 1.43 9.49
N LEU A 153 4.75 1.85 10.75
CA LEU A 153 4.45 3.23 11.09
C LEU A 153 5.73 4.07 11.08
N PRO A 154 5.65 5.34 10.63
CA PRO A 154 6.79 6.24 10.71
C PRO A 154 7.25 6.36 12.16
N ARG A 155 8.56 6.24 12.39
CA ARG A 155 9.14 6.51 13.71
C ARG A 155 8.84 7.95 14.08
N SER A 156 8.14 8.16 15.20
CA SER A 156 8.09 9.50 15.80
C SER A 156 9.52 9.86 16.19
N SER A 157 10.07 10.88 15.54
CA SER A 157 11.35 11.46 15.93
C SER A 157 11.17 12.19 17.27
N SER A 158 11.16 11.47 18.38
CA SER A 158 11.20 12.06 19.73
C SER A 158 12.65 12.46 20.07
N GLY A 159 13.25 13.34 19.27
CA GLY A 159 14.66 13.68 19.39
C GLY A 159 15.06 15.00 18.72
N GLY A 160 14.20 16.01 18.76
CA GLY A 160 14.63 17.39 18.57
C GLY A 160 15.07 18.00 19.92
N PRO A 161 16.07 18.91 19.95
CA PRO A 161 16.41 19.64 21.17
C PRO A 161 15.17 20.37 21.72
N PRO A 162 15.04 20.51 23.06
CA PRO A 162 13.79 20.94 23.72
C PRO A 162 13.33 22.38 23.42
N ASP A 163 14.06 23.15 22.60
CA ASP A 163 13.87 24.59 22.46
C ASP A 163 13.64 25.08 21.02
N GLN A 164 13.03 24.24 20.17
CA GLN A 164 12.49 24.72 18.89
C GLN A 164 10.97 24.48 18.80
N PRO A 165 10.18 25.51 18.44
CA PRO A 165 8.76 25.33 18.20
C PRO A 165 8.58 24.36 17.03
N THR A 166 7.95 23.22 17.31
CA THR A 166 7.54 22.29 16.28
C THR A 166 6.58 23.00 15.32
N PRO A 167 6.81 22.97 14.00
CA PRO A 167 5.85 23.53 13.05
C PRO A 167 4.54 22.77 13.24
N ARG A 168 3.48 23.48 13.62
CA ARG A 168 2.11 22.96 13.56
C ARG A 168 1.80 22.66 12.09
N GLY A 169 2.04 21.41 11.67
CA GLY A 169 1.74 20.96 10.31
C GLY A 169 2.57 19.82 9.73
N SER A 170 3.68 19.37 10.36
CA SER A 170 4.55 18.36 9.75
C SER A 170 4.44 16.98 10.43
N GLY A 171 3.29 16.33 10.22
CA GLY A 171 3.09 14.93 10.61
C GLY A 171 3.68 13.91 9.62
N PHE A 172 4.74 14.24 8.88
CA PHE A 172 5.53 13.31 8.07
C PHE A 172 6.92 13.92 7.85
N ALA A 173 7.77 13.87 8.88
CA ALA A 173 9.20 14.12 8.70
C ALA A 173 9.85 12.90 8.02
N CYS A 174 10.07 13.03 6.72
CA CYS A 174 11.15 12.40 5.97
C CYS A 174 11.10 10.87 5.78
N LEU A 175 10.33 10.39 4.79
CA LEU A 175 10.82 9.32 3.92
C LEU A 175 11.44 9.98 2.68
N ARG A 176 12.73 10.35 2.75
CA ARG A 176 13.49 10.75 1.56
C ARG A 176 13.73 9.50 0.71
N ILE A 177 12.79 9.17 -0.18
CA ILE A 177 13.03 8.19 -1.23
C ILE A 177 13.99 8.86 -2.23
N ARG A 178 15.27 8.44 -2.24
CA ARG A 178 16.18 8.84 -3.33
C ARG A 178 15.68 8.17 -4.61
N ALA A 179 15.48 8.95 -5.67
CA ALA A 179 15.12 8.44 -7.01
C ALA A 179 16.08 7.35 -7.55
N SER A 180 17.27 7.21 -6.96
CA SER A 180 18.25 6.17 -7.30
C SER A 180 17.83 4.73 -6.94
N SER A 181 16.77 4.51 -6.16
CA SER A 181 16.24 3.18 -5.87
C SER A 181 15.22 2.68 -6.91
N TRP A 182 14.94 3.47 -7.96
CA TRP A 182 14.12 3.03 -9.08
C TRP A 182 14.98 2.12 -9.97
N PRO A 183 14.58 0.86 -10.23
CA PRO A 183 15.28 0.05 -11.21
C PRO A 183 15.29 0.80 -12.56
N ARG A 184 16.49 1.14 -13.07
CA ARG A 184 16.69 1.91 -14.32
C ARG A 184 15.98 1.34 -15.55
N ARG A 185 15.49 0.09 -15.48
CA ARG A 185 14.85 -0.63 -16.58
C ARG A 185 13.40 -0.17 -16.89
N TRP A 186 12.82 0.73 -16.11
CA TRP A 186 11.39 1.08 -16.23
C TRP A 186 11.08 2.58 -16.42
N ALA A 187 12.10 3.41 -16.68
CA ALA A 187 11.92 4.84 -16.98
C ALA A 187 11.36 5.12 -18.39
N SER A 188 11.15 4.09 -19.23
CA SER A 188 10.86 4.26 -20.66
C SER A 188 9.50 3.73 -21.14
N SER A 189 8.52 3.46 -20.25
CA SER A 189 7.19 2.97 -20.67
C SER A 189 6.01 3.91 -20.37
N GLN A 190 6.26 5.16 -20.01
CA GLN A 190 5.23 6.20 -19.97
C GLN A 190 5.53 7.34 -20.94
N ALA A 191 5.45 7.03 -22.23
CA ALA A 191 5.16 8.02 -23.26
C ALA A 191 3.99 7.47 -24.08
N GLY A 192 2.77 7.91 -23.74
CA GLY A 192 1.63 7.77 -24.65
C GLY A 192 1.91 8.57 -25.93
N PRO A 193 1.40 8.14 -27.09
CA PRO A 193 1.78 8.74 -28.37
C PRO A 193 1.31 10.19 -28.44
N SER A 194 2.25 11.12 -28.60
CA SER A 194 1.95 12.51 -29.00
C SER A 194 1.41 12.51 -30.42
N ARG A 195 0.20 13.05 -30.59
CA ARG A 195 -0.36 13.37 -31.91
C ARG A 195 0.21 14.70 -32.40
N SER A 196 0.92 14.68 -33.52
CA SER A 196 1.01 15.82 -34.45
C SER A 196 1.36 15.36 -35.87
N ALA A 197 0.41 15.57 -36.78
CA ALA A 197 0.45 15.92 -38.21
C ALA A 197 1.45 15.27 -39.20
N GLY A 198 0.87 14.63 -40.25
CA GLY A 198 1.37 14.52 -41.65
C GLY A 198 2.61 13.63 -41.88
N THR A 199 2.76 12.80 -42.91
CA THR A 199 2.16 12.71 -44.25
C THR A 199 2.53 11.33 -44.86
N THR A 200 1.64 10.81 -45.73
CA THR A 200 1.83 9.79 -46.80
C THR A 200 2.23 8.33 -46.51
N ALA A 201 1.24 7.46 -46.76
CA ALA A 201 1.25 6.29 -47.66
C ALA A 201 2.25 5.13 -47.45
N ALA A 202 1.74 3.99 -46.97
CA ALA A 202 2.00 2.67 -47.53
C ALA A 202 0.89 1.68 -47.09
N LYS A 203 0.41 0.88 -48.04
CA LYS A 203 -0.76 -0.01 -47.96
C LYS A 203 -0.48 -1.24 -47.09
N SER A 204 -1.45 -1.61 -46.24
CA SER A 204 -1.51 -2.89 -45.53
C SER A 204 -2.03 -4.02 -46.44
N PRO A 205 -1.41 -5.20 -46.48
CA PRO A 205 -2.10 -6.46 -46.73
C PRO A 205 -2.48 -7.09 -45.37
N TRP A 206 -3.31 -8.14 -45.38
CA TRP A 206 -3.79 -8.91 -44.20
C TRP A 206 -5.14 -8.45 -43.59
N LEU A 207 -6.14 -8.31 -44.45
CA LEU A 207 -7.52 -8.68 -44.14
C LEU A 207 -7.93 -9.80 -45.10
N ARG A 208 -8.00 -11.05 -44.62
CA ARG A 208 -8.97 -12.09 -45.04
C ARG A 208 -8.76 -13.43 -44.31
N ALA A 209 -9.92 -14.04 -43.98
CA ALA A 209 -10.23 -15.45 -43.70
C ALA A 209 -9.87 -15.94 -42.27
N LYS A 210 -10.76 -16.51 -41.45
CA LYS A 210 -12.15 -16.99 -41.57
C LYS A 210 -12.92 -16.65 -40.30
#